data_AF-A0A9P0PJT1-F1
#
_entry.id   AF-A0A9P0PJT1-F1
#
_cell.length_a   1.000
_cell.length_b   1.000
_cell.length_c   1.000
_cell.angle_alpha   90.00
_cell.angle_beta   90.00
_cell.angle_gamma   90.00
#
_symmetry.space_group_name_H-M   'P 1'
#
loop_
_entity.id
_entity.type
_entity.pdbx_description
1 polymer ?
#
loop_
_entity_poly.entity_id
_entity_poly.type
_entity_poly.pdbx_seq_one_letter_code
_entity_poly.pdbx_strand_id
1 'polypeptide(L)'
;MDSENSGLPDGSNTTLVTRKSLFDRMQQQDLPNFNKKLEYLVNDLLLCNDYSDEEIKEIKHTFSYLKSEFKQRWIRAHKKEDVFLKNNDKWLQGHFSIPKGKQERSGRPQKTFFESSERTKRRKTKSNRSAMNTDVLVHAAQT
;
A
#
# COMPACT_ATOMS: atom_id res chain seq x y z
N MET A 1 31.02 -14.00 11.53
CA MET A 1 30.63 -12.64 11.97
C MET A 1 29.27 -12.47 11.35
N ASP A 2 28.26 -12.93 12.09
CA ASP A 2 26.91 -13.09 11.58
C ASP A 2 26.02 -12.55 12.68
N SER A 3 25.41 -11.40 12.43
CA SER A 3 24.33 -10.91 13.26
C SER A 3 23.28 -10.35 12.32
N GLU A 4 22.31 -11.22 12.14
CA GLU A 4 21.17 -11.15 11.26
C GLU A 4 20.30 -9.93 11.56
N ASN A 5 19.88 -9.34 10.45
CA ASN A 5 18.79 -8.40 10.28
C ASN A 5 17.53 -8.81 11.09
N SER A 6 17.31 -8.16 12.23
CA SER A 6 16.05 -8.25 12.97
C SER A 6 14.98 -7.35 12.33
N GLY A 7 14.44 -7.80 11.20
CA GLY A 7 13.21 -7.25 10.64
C GLY A 7 12.01 -7.71 11.46
N LEU A 8 11.61 -6.92 12.45
CA LEU A 8 10.32 -7.06 13.14
C LEU A 8 9.17 -6.98 12.11
N PRO A 9 8.20 -7.90 12.11
CA PRO A 9 6.98 -7.73 11.33
C PRO A 9 6.12 -6.67 12.03
N ASP A 10 6.25 -5.43 11.57
CA ASP A 10 5.41 -4.33 12.05
C ASP A 10 3.95 -4.59 11.64
N GLY A 11 3.15 -5.05 12.61
CA GLY A 11 1.71 -5.28 12.50
C GLY A 11 0.89 -4.00 12.35
N SER A 12 1.53 -2.87 12.07
CA SER A 12 0.88 -1.63 11.69
C SER A 12 0.30 -1.73 10.28
N ASN A 13 -1.02 -1.62 10.16
CA ASN A 13 -1.76 -1.44 8.90
C ASN A 13 -1.46 -0.09 8.21
N THR A 14 -0.36 0.58 8.55
CA THR A 14 0.02 1.87 7.97
C THR A 14 1.47 1.86 7.51
N THR A 15 1.74 2.48 6.36
CA THR A 15 3.09 2.85 5.93
C THR A 15 3.38 4.26 6.41
N LEU A 16 4.51 4.44 7.10
CA LEU A 16 5.04 5.76 7.44
C LEU A 16 5.83 6.30 6.26
N VAL A 17 5.45 7.47 5.77
CA VAL A 17 6.15 8.18 4.70
C VAL A 17 6.62 9.53 5.24
N THR A 18 7.87 9.89 4.96
CA THR A 18 8.43 11.17 5.40
C THR A 18 7.90 12.31 4.54
N ARG A 19 7.63 13.49 5.12
CA ARG A 19 7.18 14.65 4.32
C ARG A 19 8.22 15.07 3.28
N LYS A 20 9.50 14.90 3.60
CA LYS A 20 10.60 15.10 2.65
C LYS A 20 10.48 14.21 1.40
N SER A 21 10.25 12.91 1.56
CA SER A 21 10.13 12.01 0.40
C SER A 21 8.92 12.34 -0.47
N LEU A 22 7.83 12.82 0.12
CA LEU A 22 6.69 13.35 -0.65
C LEU A 22 7.06 14.61 -1.43
N PHE A 23 7.79 15.54 -0.81
CA PHE A 23 8.25 16.75 -1.48
C PHE A 23 9.22 16.45 -2.64
N ASP A 24 10.19 15.56 -2.42
CA ASP A 24 11.15 15.17 -3.45
C ASP A 24 10.44 14.51 -4.64
N ARG A 25 9.46 13.63 -4.37
CA ARG A 25 8.62 13.03 -5.42
C ARG A 25 7.80 14.09 -6.18
N MET A 26 7.33 15.15 -5.53
CA MET A 26 6.65 16.27 -6.21
C MET A 26 7.59 17.05 -7.12
N GLN A 27 8.85 17.26 -6.72
CA GLN A 27 9.78 18.04 -7.51
C GLN A 27 10.24 17.32 -8.77
N GLN A 28 10.32 15.99 -8.73
CA GLN A 28 10.61 15.15 -9.89
C GLN A 28 9.55 15.23 -11.00
N GLN A 29 8.34 15.75 -10.70
CA GLN A 29 7.29 15.92 -11.70
C GLN A 29 7.42 17.25 -12.43
N ASP A 30 7.35 17.20 -13.76
CA ASP A 30 7.28 18.38 -14.64
C ASP A 30 5.85 18.96 -14.68
N LEU A 31 5.32 19.29 -13.49
CA LEU A 31 4.00 19.88 -13.34
C LEU A 31 4.13 21.38 -13.05
N PRO A 32 3.37 22.24 -13.76
CA PRO A 32 3.58 23.69 -13.75
C PRO A 32 3.14 24.35 -12.43
N ASN A 33 2.29 23.69 -11.65
CA ASN A 33 1.73 24.26 -10.43
C ASN A 33 1.92 23.31 -9.26
N PHE A 34 2.36 23.86 -8.12
CA PHE A 34 2.49 23.17 -6.86
C PHE A 34 1.19 22.47 -6.42
N ASN A 35 0.02 23.07 -6.70
CA ASN A 35 -1.26 22.41 -6.47
C ASN A 35 -1.43 21.13 -7.31
N LYS A 36 -1.05 21.16 -8.60
CA LYS A 36 -1.12 19.98 -9.46
C LYS A 36 -0.15 18.90 -8.99
N LYS A 37 1.05 19.28 -8.53
CA LYS A 37 2.01 18.36 -7.90
C LYS A 37 1.42 17.67 -6.67
N LEU A 38 0.69 18.41 -5.83
CA LEU A 38 0.00 17.87 -4.65
C LEU A 38 -1.17 16.94 -5.01
N GLU A 39 -1.94 17.26 -6.05
CA GLU A 39 -3.00 16.38 -6.55
C GLU A 39 -2.42 15.08 -7.14
N TYR A 40 -1.32 15.19 -7.88
CA TYR A 40 -0.59 14.04 -8.41
C TYR A 40 -0.18 13.07 -7.31
N LEU A 41 0.38 13.54 -6.19
CA LEU A 41 0.76 12.65 -5.09
C LEU A 41 -0.39 11.79 -4.56
N VAL A 42 -1.58 12.37 -4.42
CA VAL A 42 -2.75 11.63 -3.94
C VAL A 42 -3.17 10.60 -4.97
N ASN A 43 -3.22 10.98 -6.25
CA ASN A 43 -3.62 10.05 -7.31
C ASN A 43 -2.60 8.91 -7.49
N ASP A 44 -1.30 9.22 -7.47
CA ASP A 44 -0.21 8.25 -7.53
C ASP A 44 -0.33 7.22 -6.40
N LEU A 45 -0.56 7.70 -5.18
CA LEU A 45 -0.78 6.81 -4.03
C LEU A 45 -1.99 5.89 -4.21
N LEU A 46 -3.11 6.45 -4.69
CA LEU A 46 -4.35 5.71 -4.90
C LEU A 46 -4.25 4.70 -6.05
N LEU A 47 -3.34 4.90 -7.00
CA LEU A 47 -3.09 3.95 -8.09
C LEU A 47 -2.22 2.76 -7.65
N CYS A 48 -1.40 2.93 -6.61
CA CYS A 48 -0.48 1.87 -6.17
C CYS A 48 -1.16 0.73 -5.40
N ASN A 49 -2.37 0.93 -4.84
CA ASN A 49 -3.01 -0.09 -4.00
C ASN A 49 -4.53 -0.14 -4.22
N ASP A 50 -5.11 -1.32 -4.03
CA ASP A 50 -6.55 -1.56 -4.06
C ASP A 50 -7.21 -1.10 -2.74
N TYR A 51 -7.42 0.21 -2.61
CA TYR A 51 -8.13 0.81 -1.47
C TYR A 51 -9.65 0.65 -1.60
N SER A 52 -10.35 0.48 -0.48
CA SER A 52 -11.82 0.62 -0.43
C SER A 52 -12.25 2.08 -0.53
N ASP A 53 -13.52 2.34 -0.85
CA ASP A 53 -14.04 3.71 -0.93
C ASP A 53 -13.91 4.48 0.40
N GLU A 54 -14.03 3.78 1.53
CA GLU A 54 -13.81 4.33 2.87
C GLU A 54 -12.35 4.73 3.08
N GLU A 55 -11.41 3.85 2.71
CA GLU A 55 -9.97 4.12 2.80
C GLU A 55 -9.56 5.28 1.89
N ILE A 56 -10.09 5.33 0.67
CA ILE A 56 -9.88 6.45 -0.27
C ILE A 56 -10.37 7.76 0.35
N LYS A 57 -11.54 7.76 0.99
CA LYS A 57 -12.10 8.95 1.65
C LYS A 57 -11.23 9.39 2.82
N GLU A 58 -10.77 8.46 3.65
CA GLU A 58 -9.87 8.74 4.77
C GLU A 58 -8.53 9.30 4.30
N ILE A 59 -7.92 8.68 3.29
CA ILE A 59 -6.67 9.15 2.66
C ILE A 59 -6.86 10.57 2.11
N LYS A 60 -7.93 10.84 1.37
CA LYS A 60 -8.20 12.20 0.85
C LYS A 60 -8.39 13.21 1.98
N HIS A 61 -9.05 12.82 3.07
CA HIS A 61 -9.25 13.67 4.22
C HIS A 61 -7.93 14.01 4.93
N THR A 62 -7.10 13.01 5.23
CA THR A 62 -5.79 13.21 5.88
C THR A 62 -4.84 14.01 4.98
N PHE A 63 -4.82 13.73 3.67
CA PHE A 63 -4.05 14.51 2.71
C PHE A 63 -4.52 15.96 2.58
N SER A 64 -5.79 16.27 2.84
CA SER A 64 -6.28 17.65 2.76
C SER A 64 -5.58 18.56 3.78
N TYR A 65 -5.35 18.07 5.00
CA TYR A 65 -4.56 18.77 6.00
C TYR A 65 -3.10 18.95 5.54
N LEU A 66 -2.48 17.86 5.07
CA LEU A 66 -1.10 17.88 4.59
C LEU A 66 -0.91 18.85 3.41
N LYS A 67 -1.84 18.86 2.45
CA LYS A 67 -1.88 19.78 1.32
C LYS A 67 -1.92 21.23 1.79
N SER A 68 -2.76 21.53 2.78
CA SER A 68 -2.87 22.88 3.35
C SER A 68 -1.55 23.33 3.97
N GLU A 69 -0.92 22.47 4.79
CA GLU A 69 0.37 22.78 5.41
C GLU A 69 1.48 23.03 4.37
N PHE A 70 1.57 22.17 3.35
CA PHE A 70 2.51 22.34 2.25
C PHE A 70 2.29 23.68 1.55
N LYS A 71 1.04 24.04 1.21
CA LYS A 71 0.73 25.31 0.55
C LYS A 71 1.14 26.52 1.41
N GLN A 72 0.76 26.52 2.69
CA GLN A 72 1.08 27.62 3.59
C GLN A 72 2.60 27.81 3.72
N ARG A 73 3.34 26.72 3.89
CA ARG A 73 4.80 26.74 4.00
C ARG A 73 5.48 27.12 2.68
N TRP A 74 4.94 26.67 1.55
CA TRP A 74 5.41 27.04 0.21
C TRP A 74 5.26 28.55 -0.05
N ILE A 75 4.12 29.13 0.34
CA ILE A 75 3.88 30.57 0.23
C ILE A 75 4.82 31.35 1.17
N ARG A 76 5.00 30.90 2.42
CA ARG A 76 5.94 31.51 3.38
C ARG A 76 7.40 31.44 2.92
N ALA A 77 7.75 30.42 2.13
CA ALA A 77 9.06 30.30 1.49
C ALA A 77 9.18 31.11 0.18
N HIS A 78 8.21 31.99 -0.12
CA HIS A 78 8.16 32.76 -1.35
C HIS A 78 8.21 31.91 -2.62
N LYS A 79 7.70 30.67 -2.57
CA LYS A 79 7.75 29.70 -3.67
C LYS A 79 9.17 29.38 -4.16
N LYS A 80 10.19 29.60 -3.32
CA LYS A 80 11.59 29.26 -3.60
C LYS A 80 11.94 27.96 -2.89
N GLU A 81 12.45 27.00 -3.64
CA GLU A 81 12.78 25.67 -3.13
C GLU A 81 13.84 25.70 -2.05
N ASP A 82 14.96 26.41 -2.27
CA ASP A 82 16.06 26.50 -1.30
C ASP A 82 15.60 27.07 0.05
N VAL A 83 14.76 28.11 -0.01
CA VAL A 83 14.18 28.76 1.18
C VAL A 83 13.21 27.81 1.87
N PHE A 84 12.43 27.04 1.11
CA PHE A 84 11.49 26.07 1.65
C PHE A 84 12.21 24.95 2.39
N LEU A 85 13.24 24.35 1.79
CA LEU A 85 14.04 23.29 2.40
C LEU A 85 14.73 23.78 3.67
N LYS A 86 15.38 24.95 3.62
CA LYS A 86 16.09 25.51 4.77
C LYS A 86 15.17 25.83 5.95
N ASN A 87 14.01 26.44 5.70
CA ASN A 87 13.11 26.90 6.75
C ASN A 87 12.21 25.79 7.31
N ASN A 88 11.98 24.71 6.55
CA ASN A 88 11.05 23.65 6.92
C ASN A 88 11.74 22.31 7.17
N ASP A 89 13.07 22.22 7.22
CA ASP A 89 13.81 20.97 7.39
C ASP A 89 13.26 20.10 8.54
N LYS A 90 13.16 20.67 9.75
CA LYS A 90 12.59 19.95 10.92
C LYS A 90 11.17 19.42 10.68
N TRP A 91 10.34 20.16 9.95
CA TRP A 91 8.98 19.73 9.62
C TRP A 91 8.97 18.66 8.54
N LEU A 92 9.88 18.75 7.57
CA LEU A 92 10.07 17.78 6.50
C LEU A 92 10.55 16.42 7.01
N GLN A 93 11.31 16.39 8.11
CA GLN A 93 11.71 15.14 8.79
C GLN A 93 10.54 14.42 9.49
N GLY A 94 9.38 15.08 9.65
CA GLY A 94 8.24 14.42 10.26
C GLY A 94 7.55 13.42 9.33
N HIS A 95 6.79 12.52 9.94
CA HIS A 95 6.16 11.40 9.27
C HIS A 95 4.68 11.66 8.98
N PHE A 96 4.18 10.99 7.96
CA PHE A 96 2.79 10.94 7.55
C PHE A 96 2.38 9.48 7.42
N SER A 97 1.34 9.08 8.16
CA SER A 97 0.83 7.71 8.14
C SER A 97 -0.19 7.55 7.02
N ILE A 98 0.04 6.55 6.18
CA ILE A 98 -0.86 6.18 5.10
C ILE A 98 -1.35 4.76 5.37
N PRO A 99 -2.65 4.45 5.28
CA PRO A 99 -3.14 3.08 5.33
C PRO A 99 -2.41 2.21 4.30
N LYS A 100 -1.94 1.03 4.71
CA LYS A 100 -1.56 -0.04 3.79
C LYS A 100 -2.87 -0.55 3.21
N GLY A 101 -3.08 -0.38 1.90
CA GLY A 101 -4.26 -0.95 1.22
C GLY A 101 -4.38 -2.44 1.51
N LYS A 102 -5.56 -3.03 1.26
CA LYS A 102 -5.93 -4.40 1.67
C LYS A 102 -4.74 -5.37 1.63
N GLN A 103 -4.13 -5.62 2.78
CA GLN A 103 -3.26 -6.77 2.92
C GLN A 103 -4.16 -8.00 2.88
N GLU A 104 -3.81 -9.01 2.07
CA GLU A 104 -4.44 -10.32 2.18
C GLU A 104 -4.41 -10.70 3.66
N ARG A 105 -5.61 -10.86 4.26
CA ARG A 105 -5.73 -11.15 5.69
C ARG A 105 -4.83 -12.34 5.99
N SER A 106 -3.81 -12.13 6.82
CA SER A 106 -2.89 -13.17 7.26
C SER A 106 -3.63 -14.14 8.18
N GLY A 107 -4.42 -15.03 7.58
CA GLY A 107 -4.89 -16.23 8.24
C GLY A 107 -3.71 -17.17 8.52
N ARG A 108 -3.98 -18.24 9.28
CA ARG A 108 -3.01 -19.31 9.47
C ARG A 108 -2.42 -19.72 8.11
N PRO A 109 -1.08 -19.74 7.94
CA PRO A 109 -0.45 -20.18 6.70
C PRO A 109 -1.04 -21.52 6.25
N GLN A 110 -1.51 -21.59 5.01
CA GLN A 110 -2.07 -22.83 4.50
C GLN A 110 -0.96 -23.81 4.18
N LYS A 111 -1.09 -25.04 4.68
CA LYS A 111 -0.27 -26.16 4.20
C LYS A 111 -0.49 -26.36 2.70
N THR A 112 0.56 -26.77 1.99
CA THR A 112 0.45 -27.19 0.60
C THR A 112 -0.56 -28.32 0.45
N PHE A 113 -1.06 -28.55 -0.77
CA PHE A 113 -2.04 -29.63 -1.01
C PHE A 113 -1.51 -31.00 -0.56
N PHE A 114 -0.22 -31.28 -0.82
CA PHE A 114 0.43 -32.55 -0.49
C PHE A 114 0.61 -32.75 1.02
N GLU A 115 0.90 -31.68 1.77
CA GLU A 115 1.07 -31.72 3.23
C GLU A 115 -0.24 -31.61 4.02
N SER A 116 -1.37 -31.46 3.33
CA SER A 116 -2.69 -31.34 3.95
C SER A 116 -3.22 -32.71 4.39
N SER A 117 -4.03 -32.76 5.45
CA SER A 117 -4.74 -33.99 5.83
C SER A 117 -5.78 -34.40 4.77
N GLU A 118 -6.12 -35.69 4.70
CA GLU A 118 -7.11 -36.22 3.75
C GLU A 118 -8.45 -35.48 3.78
N ARG A 119 -8.94 -35.15 4.98
CA ARG A 119 -10.15 -34.33 5.15
C ARG A 119 -10.02 -32.96 4.46
N THR A 120 -8.87 -32.33 4.60
CA THR A 120 -8.58 -31.01 4.02
C THR A 120 -8.44 -31.10 2.50
N LYS A 121 -7.75 -32.13 1.99
CA LYS A 121 -7.65 -32.40 0.55
C LYS A 121 -9.02 -32.58 -0.09
N ARG A 122 -9.89 -33.42 0.51
CA ARG A 122 -11.28 -33.61 0.06
C ARG A 122 -12.04 -32.28 0.03
N ARG A 123 -11.87 -31.42 1.04
CA ARG A 123 -12.51 -30.11 1.05
C ARG A 123 -11.98 -29.21 -0.08
N LYS A 124 -10.66 -29.16 -0.30
CA LYS A 124 -10.01 -28.37 -1.36
C LYS A 124 -10.48 -28.81 -2.77
N THR A 125 -10.67 -30.10 -3.02
CA THR A 125 -11.11 -30.61 -4.33
C THR A 125 -12.63 -30.64 -4.53
N LYS A 126 -13.43 -30.19 -3.56
CA LYS A 126 -14.90 -30.28 -3.63
C LYS A 126 -15.48 -29.52 -4.83
N SER A 127 -14.99 -28.31 -5.10
CA SER A 127 -15.46 -27.48 -6.22
C SER A 127 -15.19 -28.15 -7.57
N ASN A 128 -13.96 -28.67 -7.77
CA ASN A 128 -13.61 -29.40 -8.98
C ASN A 128 -14.47 -30.66 -9.17
N ARG A 129 -14.73 -31.41 -8.09
CA ARG A 129 -15.59 -32.60 -8.15
C ARG A 129 -17.05 -32.29 -8.44
N SER A 130 -17.53 -31.11 -8.08
CA SER A 130 -18.89 -30.66 -8.41
C SER A 130 -19.01 -30.10 -9.83
N ALA A 131 -17.91 -29.61 -10.42
CA ALA A 131 -17.89 -29.04 -11.76
C ALA A 131 -17.64 -30.08 -12.87
N MET A 132 -17.05 -31.23 -12.54
CA MET A 132 -16.73 -32.27 -13.52
C MET A 132 -17.90 -33.24 -13.73
N ASN A 133 -18.13 -33.62 -14.98
CA ASN A 133 -19.10 -34.65 -15.34
C ASN A 133 -18.61 -36.03 -14.84
N THR A 134 -19.48 -36.79 -14.18
CA THR A 134 -19.14 -38.04 -13.50
C THR A 134 -18.53 -39.09 -14.43
N ASP A 135 -18.93 -39.08 -15.70
CA ASP A 135 -18.47 -40.07 -16.69
C ASP A 135 -16.99 -39.88 -17.05
N VAL A 136 -16.51 -38.64 -17.05
CA VAL A 136 -15.09 -38.30 -17.30
C VAL A 136 -14.22 -38.74 -16.13
N LEU A 137 -14.74 -38.68 -14.90
CA LEU A 137 -14.02 -39.11 -13.69
C LEU A 137 -13.85 -40.64 -13.64
N VAL A 138 -14.86 -41.39 -14.08
CA VAL A 138 -14.81 -42.86 -14.10
C VAL A 138 -13.80 -43.34 -15.15
N HIS A 139 -13.80 -42.74 -16.34
CA HIS A 139 -12.87 -43.12 -17.40
C HIS A 139 -11.40 -42.81 -17.04
N ALA A 140 -11.14 -41.69 -16.36
CA ALA A 140 -9.78 -41.32 -15.92
C ALA A 140 -9.23 -42.19 -14.79
N ALA A 141 -10.09 -42.91 -14.05
CA ALA A 141 -9.69 -43.80 -12.95
C ALA A 141 -9.46 -45.26 -13.40
N GLN A 142 -9.74 -45.59 -14.66
CA GLN A 142 -9.63 -46.94 -15.24
C GLN A 142 -8.29 -47.19 -15.97
N THR A 143 -7.40 -46.19 -16.03
CA THR A 143 -6.00 -46.31 -16.48
C THR A 143 -5.06 -46.47 -15.31
#